data_AF-A0A951AC32-F1
#
_entry.id   AF-A0A951AC32-F1
#
_cell.length_a   1.000
_cell.length_b   1.000
_cell.length_c   1.000
_cell.angle_alpha   90.00
_cell.angle_beta   90.00
_cell.angle_gamma   90.00
#
_symmetry.space_group_name_H-M   'P 1'
#
loop_
_entity.id
_entity.type
_entity.pdbx_description
1 polymer ?
#
loop_
_entity_poly.entity_id
_entity_poly.type
_entity_poly.pdbx_seq_one_letter_code
_entity_poly.pdbx_strand_id
1 'polypeptide(L)'
;MMPEKETAAADEESLRKTIAHEIFHILSRNNPELRERLYRLIGFDACDEIGFPPEVESRKITNPDAPRNDHAIRVKANGREVSVVPILFSSAPNYDPVRGGEFFNYLQLAFVPVSKSPAPASQLLELQHLSGFVEQVGRNTNYIIHPEEILADNFALLRMGTRDVPSQEILEKIRRALDKNDR
;
A
#
# COMPACT_ATOMS: atom_id res chain seq x y z
N MET A 1 17.05 7.97 -8.36
CA MET A 1 18.46 7.79 -7.99
C MET A 1 18.45 7.00 -6.70
N MET A 2 18.83 5.72 -6.74
CA MET A 2 18.97 4.96 -5.49
C MET A 2 20.11 5.57 -4.67
N PRO A 3 19.97 5.70 -3.35
CA PRO A 3 21.02 6.24 -2.51
C PRO A 3 22.26 5.34 -2.59
N GLU A 4 23.40 5.87 -3.05
CA GLU A 4 24.67 5.14 -3.24
C GLU A 4 25.13 4.36 -2.00
N LYS A 5 24.75 4.81 -0.81
CA LYS A 5 25.09 4.16 0.46
C LYS A 5 24.44 2.79 0.64
N GLU A 6 23.26 2.57 0.08
CA GLU A 6 22.56 1.28 0.22
C GLU A 6 23.17 0.23 -0.71
N THR A 7 23.60 0.57 -1.93
CA THR A 7 24.12 -0.42 -2.89
C THR A 7 25.52 -0.96 -2.56
N ALA A 8 26.36 -0.17 -1.88
CA ALA A 8 27.71 -0.60 -1.48
C ALA A 8 27.73 -1.42 -0.18
N ALA A 9 26.66 -1.32 0.63
CA ALA A 9 26.51 -1.98 1.92
C ALA A 9 25.43 -3.07 1.94
N ALA A 10 24.53 -3.10 0.95
CA ALA A 10 23.52 -4.14 0.81
C ALA A 10 24.17 -5.46 0.40
N ASP A 11 23.83 -6.52 1.13
CA ASP A 11 24.11 -7.88 0.70
C ASP A 11 23.30 -8.23 -0.57
N GLU A 12 23.75 -9.26 -1.29
CA GLU A 12 23.15 -9.69 -2.55
C GLU A 12 21.65 -10.03 -2.43
N GLU A 13 21.23 -10.56 -1.28
CA GLU A 13 19.84 -10.94 -1.04
C GLU A 13 18.95 -9.70 -0.96
N SER A 14 19.39 -8.70 -0.20
CA SER A 14 18.71 -7.39 -0.09
C SER A 14 18.56 -6.73 -1.46
N LEU A 15 19.62 -6.71 -2.27
CA LEU A 15 19.56 -6.14 -3.63
C LEU A 15 18.59 -6.91 -4.54
N ARG A 16 18.64 -8.25 -4.52
CA ARG A 16 17.73 -9.09 -5.31
C ARG A 16 16.27 -8.88 -4.91
N LYS A 17 15.99 -8.73 -3.61
CA LYS A 17 14.65 -8.42 -3.10
C LYS A 17 14.17 -7.08 -3.62
N THR A 18 14.99 -6.03 -3.55
CA THR A 18 14.66 -4.70 -4.10
C THR A 18 14.38 -4.78 -5.59
N ILE A 19 15.23 -5.45 -6.37
CA ILE A 19 15.00 -5.62 -7.82
C ILE A 19 13.68 -6.35 -8.08
N ALA A 20 13.36 -7.39 -7.31
CA ALA A 20 12.10 -8.10 -7.47
C ALA A 20 10.88 -7.22 -7.14
N HIS A 21 10.98 -6.37 -6.12
CA HIS A 21 9.97 -5.37 -5.76
C HIS A 21 9.75 -4.39 -6.92
N GLU A 22 10.81 -3.79 -7.47
CA GLU A 22 10.70 -2.84 -8.59
C GLU A 22 10.16 -3.48 -9.88
N ILE A 23 10.50 -4.75 -10.13
CA ILE A 23 9.93 -5.51 -11.25
C ILE A 23 8.40 -5.65 -11.12
N PHE A 24 7.87 -5.73 -9.90
CA PHE A 24 6.42 -5.76 -9.69
C PHE A 24 5.75 -4.49 -10.21
N HIS A 25 6.30 -3.31 -9.92
CA HIS A 25 5.74 -2.04 -10.41
C HIS A 25 5.76 -1.95 -11.93
N ILE A 26 6.80 -2.47 -12.57
CA ILE A 26 6.85 -2.56 -14.04
C ILE A 26 5.74 -3.48 -14.55
N LEU A 27 5.58 -4.65 -13.93
CA LEU A 27 4.56 -5.64 -14.32
C LEU A 27 3.13 -5.08 -14.13
N SER A 28 2.83 -4.49 -12.98
CA SER A 28 1.51 -3.97 -12.63
C SER A 28 1.12 -2.78 -13.53
N ARG A 29 2.09 -1.88 -13.83
CA ARG A 29 1.90 -0.72 -14.70
C ARG A 29 1.61 -1.11 -16.15
N ASN A 30 2.26 -2.16 -16.65
CA ASN A 30 2.08 -2.63 -18.03
C ASN A 30 0.92 -3.63 -18.18
N ASN A 31 0.29 -4.07 -17.09
CA ASN A 31 -0.84 -4.98 -17.13
C ASN A 31 -1.95 -4.57 -16.13
N PRO A 32 -2.77 -3.56 -16.49
CA PRO A 32 -3.82 -3.04 -15.61
C PRO A 32 -4.80 -4.11 -15.16
N GLU A 33 -5.17 -5.05 -16.03
CA GLU A 33 -6.09 -6.13 -15.66
C GLU A 33 -5.50 -7.05 -14.59
N LEU A 34 -4.22 -7.42 -14.72
CA LEU A 34 -3.51 -8.19 -13.71
C LEU A 34 -3.42 -7.41 -12.40
N ARG A 35 -3.09 -6.11 -12.45
CA ARG A 35 -3.05 -5.24 -11.27
C ARG A 35 -4.38 -5.26 -10.54
N GLU A 36 -5.50 -5.01 -11.23
CA GLU A 36 -6.83 -5.03 -10.62
C GLU A 36 -7.17 -6.42 -10.05
N ARG A 37 -6.76 -7.51 -10.71
CA ARG A 37 -6.95 -8.86 -10.15
C ARG A 37 -6.15 -9.05 -8.86
N LEU A 38 -4.89 -8.62 -8.83
CA LEU A 38 -4.01 -8.76 -7.67
C LEU A 38 -4.50 -7.90 -6.49
N TYR A 39 -4.95 -6.68 -6.73
CA TYR A 39 -5.49 -5.79 -5.69
C TYR A 39 -6.70 -6.43 -5.01
N ARG A 40 -7.61 -7.05 -5.77
CA ARG A 40 -8.76 -7.77 -5.22
C ARG A 40 -8.37 -8.97 -4.35
N LEU A 41 -7.22 -9.61 -4.57
CA LEU A 41 -6.78 -10.75 -3.74
C LEU A 41 -6.51 -10.35 -2.28
N ILE A 42 -6.16 -9.08 -2.07
CA ILE A 42 -5.90 -8.47 -0.77
C ILE A 42 -7.01 -7.50 -0.33
N GLY A 43 -8.20 -7.62 -0.93
CA GLY A 43 -9.41 -6.93 -0.49
C GLY A 43 -9.65 -5.54 -1.08
N PHE A 44 -8.81 -5.09 -2.03
CA PHE A 44 -8.96 -3.78 -2.66
C PHE A 44 -9.75 -3.86 -3.96
N ASP A 45 -10.74 -2.99 -4.09
CA ASP A 45 -11.55 -2.79 -5.29
C ASP A 45 -11.43 -1.34 -5.79
N ALA A 46 -11.52 -1.15 -7.10
CA ALA A 46 -11.56 0.18 -7.70
C ALA A 46 -12.78 0.98 -7.18
N CYS A 47 -12.57 2.27 -6.98
CA CYS A 47 -13.57 3.25 -6.58
C CYS A 47 -13.31 4.59 -7.27
N ASP A 48 -14.26 5.52 -7.17
CA ASP A 48 -14.01 6.89 -7.60
C ASP A 48 -12.96 7.54 -6.70
N GLU A 49 -12.20 8.50 -7.26
CA GLU A 49 -11.23 9.25 -6.48
C GLU A 49 -11.94 10.05 -5.38
N ILE A 50 -11.47 9.91 -4.15
CA ILE A 50 -12.09 10.49 -2.98
C ILE A 50 -11.63 11.94 -2.73
N GLY A 51 -12.55 12.78 -2.27
CA GLY A 51 -12.21 14.09 -1.71
C GLY A 51 -11.60 13.96 -0.31
N PHE A 52 -10.55 14.74 -0.04
CA PHE A 52 -9.83 14.72 1.22
C PHE A 52 -10.35 15.80 2.17
N PRO A 53 -10.32 15.57 3.50
CA PRO A 53 -10.51 16.66 4.45
C PRO A 53 -9.51 17.81 4.15
N PRO A 54 -9.95 19.08 4.12
CA PRO A 54 -9.07 20.21 3.78
C PRO A 54 -7.80 20.28 4.64
N GLU A 55 -7.89 19.82 5.90
CA GLU A 55 -6.78 19.80 6.87
C GLU A 55 -5.61 18.89 6.46
N VAL A 56 -5.85 17.88 5.62
CA VAL A 56 -4.83 16.94 5.16
C VAL A 56 -4.51 17.06 3.68
N GLU A 57 -5.38 17.69 2.89
CA GLU A 57 -5.20 17.82 1.44
C GLU A 57 -3.87 18.49 1.09
N SER A 58 -3.51 19.59 1.77
CA SER A 58 -2.24 20.30 1.52
C SER A 58 -0.99 19.57 2.00
N ARG A 59 -1.16 18.46 2.74
CA ARG A 59 -0.08 17.63 3.31
C ARG A 59 -0.08 16.21 2.76
N LYS A 60 -0.93 15.93 1.78
CA LYS A 60 -1.07 14.64 1.13
C LYS A 60 0.24 14.25 0.45
N ILE A 61 0.63 13.00 0.62
CA ILE A 61 1.78 12.39 -0.04
C ILE A 61 1.24 11.18 -0.80
N THR A 62 1.49 11.11 -2.10
CA THR A 62 1.06 9.99 -2.94
C THR A 62 2.24 9.08 -3.22
N ASN A 63 1.94 7.78 -3.40
CA ASN A 63 2.91 6.86 -3.95
C ASN A 63 3.21 7.27 -5.41
N PRO A 64 4.48 7.47 -5.81
CA PRO A 64 4.82 7.79 -7.20
C PRO A 64 4.40 6.69 -8.19
N ASP A 65 4.35 5.43 -7.77
CA ASP A 65 3.98 4.29 -8.60
C ASP A 65 2.46 4.09 -8.69
N ALA A 66 1.72 4.61 -7.71
CA ALA A 66 0.26 4.65 -7.69
C ALA A 66 -0.23 6.01 -7.14
N PRO A 67 -0.27 7.05 -8.00
CA PRO A 67 -0.49 8.43 -7.54
C PRO A 67 -1.95 8.75 -7.20
N ARG A 68 -2.89 7.87 -7.58
CA ARG A 68 -4.33 8.05 -7.38
C ARG A 68 -4.78 7.30 -6.13
N ASN A 69 -5.76 7.87 -5.44
CA ASN A 69 -6.43 7.24 -4.31
C ASN A 69 -7.80 6.73 -4.76
N ASP A 70 -7.78 5.74 -5.64
CA ASP A 70 -8.95 5.18 -6.34
C ASP A 70 -9.14 3.67 -6.08
N HIS A 71 -8.53 3.13 -5.02
CA HIS A 71 -8.78 1.77 -4.55
C HIS A 71 -9.15 1.76 -3.07
N ALA A 72 -10.30 1.14 -2.78
CA ALA A 72 -10.84 1.03 -1.43
C ALA A 72 -10.85 -0.42 -0.95
N ILE A 73 -10.65 -0.61 0.35
CA ILE A 73 -10.78 -1.90 1.03
C ILE A 73 -12.01 -1.87 1.93
N ARG A 74 -12.78 -2.97 1.91
CA ARG A 74 -13.94 -3.13 2.79
C ARG A 74 -13.50 -3.65 4.16
N VAL A 75 -13.78 -2.91 5.21
CA VAL A 75 -13.38 -3.21 6.60
C VAL A 75 -14.55 -2.98 7.55
N LYS A 76 -14.35 -3.26 8.83
CA LYS A 76 -15.33 -2.92 9.88
C LYS A 76 -14.75 -1.85 10.82
N ALA A 77 -15.43 -0.71 10.90
CA ALA A 77 -15.20 0.33 11.88
C ALA A 77 -16.35 0.34 12.89
N ASN A 78 -16.05 0.19 14.19
CA ASN A 78 -17.06 0.10 15.26
C ASN A 78 -18.16 -0.95 14.96
N GLY A 79 -17.75 -2.11 14.41
CA GLY A 79 -18.66 -3.20 14.06
C GLY A 79 -19.51 -2.99 12.80
N ARG A 80 -19.43 -1.83 12.14
CA ARG A 80 -20.15 -1.54 10.89
C ARG A 80 -19.23 -1.68 9.70
N GLU A 81 -19.72 -2.29 8.62
CA GLU A 81 -18.98 -2.35 7.37
C GLU A 81 -18.83 -0.96 6.75
N VAL A 82 -17.61 -0.66 6.31
CA VAL A 82 -17.25 0.58 5.65
C VAL A 82 -16.16 0.30 4.62
N SER A 83 -16.27 0.89 3.43
CA SER A 83 -15.17 0.92 2.47
C SER A 83 -14.28 2.12 2.79
N VAL A 84 -12.97 1.90 2.86
CA VAL A 84 -12.00 2.96 3.17
C VAL A 84 -10.86 2.97 2.17
N VAL A 85 -10.30 4.14 1.91
CA VAL A 85 -9.09 4.33 1.11
C VAL A 85 -7.95 4.68 2.04
N PRO A 86 -6.80 3.97 2.01
CA PRO A 86 -5.61 4.36 2.74
C PRO A 86 -5.04 5.65 2.16
N ILE A 87 -4.63 6.56 3.03
CA ILE A 87 -4.03 7.84 2.66
C ILE A 87 -2.76 8.06 3.46
N LEU A 88 -1.77 8.67 2.82
CA LEU A 88 -0.52 9.05 3.43
C LEU A 88 -0.44 10.59 3.46
N PHE A 89 -0.07 11.15 4.59
CA PHE A 89 0.09 12.59 4.74
C PHE A 89 1.20 12.91 5.75
N SER A 90 1.73 14.13 5.70
CA SER A 90 2.72 14.59 6.67
C SER A 90 2.07 15.06 7.97
N SER A 91 2.62 14.62 9.10
CA SER A 91 2.31 15.11 10.46
C SER A 91 2.60 16.60 10.64
N ALA A 92 3.46 17.19 9.81
CA ALA A 92 3.81 18.62 9.83
C ALA A 92 3.63 19.26 8.45
N PRO A 93 3.22 20.53 8.35
CA PRO A 93 3.11 21.22 7.06
C PRO A 93 4.46 21.47 6.38
N ASN A 94 5.54 21.58 7.15
CA ASN A 94 6.91 21.77 6.65
C ASN A 94 7.88 20.93 7.50
N TYR A 95 9.09 20.72 7.00
CA TYR A 95 10.17 20.12 7.78
C TYR A 95 10.49 21.01 8.98
N ASP A 96 10.52 20.41 10.17
CA ASP A 96 10.87 21.10 11.41
C ASP A 96 12.37 20.84 11.71
N PRO A 97 13.25 21.84 11.53
CA PRO A 97 14.69 21.66 11.75
C PRO A 97 15.04 21.47 13.23
N VAL A 98 14.17 21.84 14.17
CA VAL A 98 14.38 21.65 15.61
C VAL A 98 14.02 20.22 16.00
N ARG A 99 12.88 19.70 15.51
CA ARG A 99 12.51 18.29 15.67
C ARG A 99 13.50 17.38 14.94
N GLY A 100 13.97 17.79 13.77
CA GLY A 100 14.88 17.02 12.92
C GLY A 100 14.28 15.70 12.45
N GLY A 101 15.16 14.76 12.06
CA GLY A 101 14.79 13.38 11.72
C GLY A 101 14.53 13.13 10.23
N GLU A 102 14.39 11.86 9.88
CA GLU A 102 14.21 11.41 8.50
C GLU A 102 12.79 11.68 7.97
N PHE A 103 12.65 11.72 6.64
CA PHE A 103 11.37 11.93 5.96
C PHE A 103 10.25 11.00 6.47
N PHE A 104 10.55 9.70 6.62
CA PHE A 104 9.58 8.69 7.07
C PHE A 104 9.04 8.97 8.49
N ASN A 105 9.78 9.69 9.33
CA ASN A 105 9.32 10.05 10.69
C ASN A 105 8.17 11.07 10.68
N TYR A 106 7.93 11.71 9.54
CA TYR A 106 6.85 12.67 9.36
C TYR A 106 5.61 12.04 8.75
N LEU A 107 5.69 10.84 8.18
CA LEU A 107 4.58 10.20 7.47
C LEU A 107 3.54 9.63 8.44
N GLN A 108 2.27 9.86 8.11
CA GLN A 108 1.11 9.32 8.82
C GLN A 108 0.19 8.60 7.85
N LEU A 109 -0.19 7.38 8.23
CA LEU A 109 -1.21 6.60 7.54
C LEU A 109 -2.56 6.82 8.22
N ALA A 110 -3.56 7.18 7.44
CA ALA A 110 -4.96 7.18 7.86
C ALA A 110 -5.84 6.54 6.79
N PHE A 111 -7.11 6.37 7.12
CA PHE A 111 -8.09 5.75 6.26
C PHE A 111 -9.29 6.66 6.12
N VAL A 112 -9.67 6.94 4.87
CA VAL A 112 -10.80 7.81 4.56
C VAL A 112 -11.99 6.94 4.13
N PRO A 113 -13.13 7.00 4.82
CA PRO A 113 -14.35 6.35 4.38
C PRO A 113 -14.79 6.82 2.99
N VAL A 114 -15.10 5.88 2.10
CA VAL A 114 -15.70 6.19 0.80
C VAL A 114 -17.13 6.66 1.04
N SER A 115 -17.38 7.95 0.80
CA SER A 115 -18.72 8.54 0.84
C SER A 115 -19.32 8.53 -0.57
N LYS A 116 -20.64 8.36 -0.67
CA LYS A 116 -21.38 8.57 -1.93
C LYS A 116 -21.56 10.06 -2.26
N SER A 117 -21.24 10.94 -1.32
CA SER A 117 -21.35 12.38 -1.49
C SER A 117 -20.01 12.94 -1.99
N PRO A 118 -20.01 13.89 -2.94
CA PRO A 118 -18.79 14.58 -3.40
C PRO A 118 -18.16 15.48 -2.32
N ALA A 119 -18.79 15.60 -1.15
CA ALA A 119 -18.22 16.32 -0.02
C ALA A 119 -16.98 15.59 0.53
N PRO A 120 -15.90 16.32 0.89
CA PRO A 120 -14.78 15.79 1.64
C PRO A 120 -15.23 14.92 2.80
N ALA A 121 -14.63 13.74 2.94
CA ALA A 121 -14.86 12.94 4.13
C ALA A 121 -14.46 13.76 5.37
N SER A 122 -15.36 13.84 6.35
CA SER A 122 -15.14 14.64 7.56
C SER A 122 -14.31 13.90 8.62
N GLN A 123 -13.92 12.65 8.36
CA GLN A 123 -13.31 11.78 9.36
C GLN A 123 -12.15 10.99 8.78
N LEU A 124 -11.03 11.01 9.49
CA LEU A 124 -9.90 10.11 9.32
C LEU A 124 -10.03 8.97 10.33
N LEU A 125 -9.86 7.74 9.86
CA LEU A 125 -9.82 6.55 10.69
C LEU A 125 -8.37 6.07 10.82
N GLU A 126 -8.03 5.52 11.97
CA GLU A 126 -6.74 4.90 12.24
C GLU A 126 -6.86 3.38 12.10
N LEU A 127 -5.77 2.71 11.70
CA LEU A 127 -5.74 1.26 11.51
C LEU A 127 -6.28 0.48 12.72
N GLN A 128 -5.97 0.92 13.94
CA GLN A 128 -6.39 0.26 15.18
C GLN A 128 -7.92 0.22 15.37
N HIS A 129 -8.66 1.09 14.70
CA HIS A 129 -10.12 1.11 14.71
C HIS A 129 -10.75 0.29 13.57
N LEU A 130 -9.93 -0.31 12.71
CA LEU A 130 -10.36 -1.06 11.53
C LEU A 130 -10.06 -2.55 11.71
N SER A 131 -11.12 -3.34 11.91
CA SER A 131 -11.02 -4.80 11.85
C SER A 131 -11.26 -5.30 10.43
N GLY A 132 -10.59 -6.39 10.05
CA GLY A 132 -10.66 -6.96 8.70
C GLY A 132 -9.59 -6.44 7.75
N PHE A 133 -8.85 -5.38 8.07
CA PHE A 133 -7.78 -4.87 7.19
C PHE A 133 -6.60 -5.85 7.13
N VAL A 134 -5.98 -6.13 8.28
CA VAL A 134 -4.78 -6.99 8.37
C VAL A 134 -5.09 -8.43 7.97
N GLU A 135 -6.31 -8.90 8.19
CA GLU A 135 -6.80 -10.21 7.78
C GLU A 135 -6.87 -10.36 6.25
N GLN A 136 -7.09 -9.26 5.52
CA GLN A 136 -7.14 -9.26 4.06
C GLN A 136 -5.77 -9.04 3.42
N VAL A 137 -4.99 -8.08 3.93
CA VAL A 137 -3.69 -7.71 3.34
C VAL A 137 -2.52 -8.57 3.83
N GLY A 138 -2.72 -9.29 4.93
CA GLY A 138 -1.71 -10.13 5.56
C GLY A 138 -0.73 -9.35 6.43
N ARG A 139 0.34 -10.03 6.86
CA ARG A 139 1.35 -9.53 7.82
C ARG A 139 2.79 -9.62 7.30
N ASN A 140 2.97 -9.71 5.98
CA ASN A 140 4.29 -9.88 5.36
C ASN A 140 5.06 -8.55 5.21
N THR A 141 4.40 -7.40 5.35
CA THR A 141 5.02 -6.08 5.28
C THR A 141 4.36 -5.09 6.24
N ASN A 142 5.14 -4.11 6.68
CA ASN A 142 4.65 -2.93 7.39
C ASN A 142 4.41 -1.74 6.46
N TYR A 143 4.78 -1.85 5.18
CA TYR A 143 4.61 -0.79 4.19
C TYR A 143 3.23 -0.85 3.53
N ILE A 144 2.21 -0.73 4.38
CA ILE A 144 0.79 -0.87 4.02
C ILE A 144 0.17 0.41 3.43
N ILE A 145 1.01 1.31 2.91
CA ILE A 145 0.59 2.63 2.46
C ILE A 145 -0.29 2.59 1.21
N HIS A 146 -0.16 1.55 0.39
CA HIS A 146 -0.89 1.35 -0.85
C HIS A 146 -0.94 -0.15 -1.20
N PRO A 147 -2.02 -0.68 -1.82
CA PRO A 147 -2.06 -2.08 -2.28
C PRO A 147 -0.91 -2.44 -3.21
N GLU A 148 -0.43 -1.49 -4.01
CA GLU A 148 0.76 -1.62 -4.87
C GLU A 148 1.99 -2.08 -4.08
N GLU A 149 2.32 -1.40 -2.99
CA GLU A 149 3.48 -1.71 -2.14
C GLU A 149 3.33 -3.03 -1.40
N ILE A 150 2.11 -3.28 -0.90
CA ILE A 150 1.80 -4.55 -0.23
C ILE A 150 2.07 -5.71 -1.18
N LEU A 151 1.60 -5.61 -2.42
CA LEU A 151 1.79 -6.65 -3.41
C LEU A 151 3.23 -6.72 -3.93
N ALA A 152 3.93 -5.59 -4.07
CA ALA A 152 5.34 -5.56 -4.47
C ALA A 152 6.23 -6.30 -3.47
N ASP A 153 6.03 -6.09 -2.17
CA ASP A 153 6.75 -6.81 -1.12
C ASP A 153 6.42 -8.30 -1.10
N ASN A 154 5.14 -8.65 -1.23
CA ASN A 154 4.72 -10.05 -1.30
C ASN A 154 5.25 -10.74 -2.56
N PHE A 155 5.27 -10.06 -3.70
CA PHE A 155 5.86 -10.56 -4.94
C PHE A 155 7.36 -10.75 -4.81
N ALA A 156 8.07 -9.82 -4.17
CA ALA A 156 9.49 -9.95 -3.90
C ALA A 156 9.78 -11.20 -3.04
N LEU A 157 9.05 -11.40 -1.94
CA LEU A 157 9.16 -12.61 -1.11
C LEU A 157 8.90 -13.89 -1.93
N LEU A 158 7.88 -13.89 -2.78
CA LEU A 158 7.57 -15.01 -3.67
C LEU A 158 8.73 -15.30 -4.64
N ARG A 159 9.33 -14.26 -5.24
CA ARG A 159 10.46 -14.38 -6.18
C ARG A 159 11.76 -14.80 -5.51
N MET A 160 11.96 -14.41 -4.27
CA MET A 160 13.09 -14.85 -3.46
C MET A 160 12.92 -16.31 -2.99
N GLY A 161 11.73 -16.90 -3.16
CA GLY A 161 11.43 -18.26 -2.71
C GLY A 161 11.35 -18.35 -1.18
N THR A 162 11.13 -17.23 -0.50
CA THR A 162 11.00 -17.16 0.95
C THR A 162 9.80 -17.99 1.42
N ARG A 163 10.00 -18.79 2.46
CA ARG A 163 8.99 -19.66 3.06
C ARG A 163 8.75 -19.26 4.51
N ASP A 164 7.68 -19.80 5.08
CA ASP A 164 7.32 -19.61 6.49
C ASP A 164 7.13 -18.13 6.87
N VAL A 165 6.66 -17.33 5.91
CA VAL A 165 6.29 -15.93 6.14
C VAL A 165 4.95 -15.84 6.88
N PRO A 166 4.69 -14.76 7.66
CA PRO A 166 3.48 -14.64 8.48
C PRO A 166 2.15 -14.85 7.75
N SER A 167 2.10 -14.48 6.46
CA SER A 167 0.94 -14.62 5.59
C SER A 167 1.31 -15.38 4.31
N GLN A 168 1.69 -16.65 4.45
CA GLN A 168 2.07 -17.52 3.33
C GLN A 168 0.94 -17.66 2.30
N GLU A 169 -0.32 -17.62 2.73
CA GLU A 169 -1.51 -17.69 1.88
C GLU A 169 -1.58 -16.56 0.84
N ILE A 170 -1.04 -15.38 1.17
CA ILE A 170 -0.97 -14.25 0.22
C ILE A 170 -0.01 -14.58 -0.92
N LEU A 171 1.14 -15.19 -0.63
CA LEU A 171 2.11 -15.56 -1.66
C LEU A 171 1.53 -16.62 -2.60
N GLU A 172 0.79 -17.59 -2.05
CA GLU A 172 0.10 -18.61 -2.83
C GLU A 172 -0.97 -18.03 -3.75
N LYS A 173 -1.77 -17.07 -3.26
CA LYS A 173 -2.78 -16.37 -4.07
C LYS A 173 -2.12 -15.62 -5.23
N ILE A 174 -1.04 -14.87 -4.97
CA ILE A 174 -0.32 -14.14 -6.01
C ILE A 174 0.26 -15.09 -7.05
N ARG A 175 0.93 -16.16 -6.63
CA ARG A 175 1.47 -17.19 -7.55
C ARG A 175 0.39 -17.72 -8.50
N ARG A 176 -0.76 -18.13 -7.96
CA ARG A 176 -1.88 -18.65 -8.76
C ARG A 176 -2.45 -17.60 -9.73
N ALA A 177 -2.43 -16.32 -9.37
CA ALA A 177 -2.91 -15.25 -10.23
C ALA A 177 -1.94 -14.94 -11.38
N LEU A 178 -0.64 -15.10 -11.16
CA LEU A 178 0.40 -14.96 -12.19
C LEU A 178 0.38 -16.13 -13.18
N ASP A 179 0.15 -17.35 -12.70
CA ASP A 179 0.10 -18.58 -13.52
C ASP A 179 -1.11 -18.60 -14.49
N LYS A 180 -2.16 -17.81 -14.23
CA LYS A 180 -3.41 -17.80 -15.02
C LYS A 180 -3.35 -17.01 -16.33
N ASN A 181 -2.22 -16.39 -16.67
CA ASN A 181 -2.05 -15.65 -17.94
C ASN A 181 -1.66 -16.54 -19.14
N ASP A 182 -1.54 -17.87 -18.98
CA ASP A 182 -1.18 -18.82 -20.05
C ASP A 182 -2.39 -19.45 -20.80
N ARG A 183 -3.53 -18.77 -20.90
CA ARG A 183 -4.68 -19.25 -21.70
C ARG A 183 -5.38 -18.17 -22.49
#